data_AF-A0A1I1QR09-F1
#
_entry.id   AF-A0A1I1QR09-F1
#
_cell.length_a   1.000
_cell.length_b   1.000
_cell.length_c   1.000
_cell.angle_alpha   90.00
_cell.angle_beta   90.00
_cell.angle_gamma   90.00
#
_symmetry.space_group_name_H-M   'P 1'
#
loop_
_entity.id
_entity.type
_entity.pdbx_description
1 polymer ?
#
loop_
_entity_poly.entity_id
_entity_poly.type
_entity_poly.pdbx_seq_one_letter_code
_entity_poly.pdbx_strand_id
1 'polypeptide(L)'
;MLRPGFTLVELMIVVAILGIVATVAIPTYSGYVDTARQGQARQNAASLELALESYYLQNNTYVAGSWDPDGTRTLETGALGWEPEGEEITHTYQVTAGDCGDIALCYDLTVTDEDGHTIIDQDDS
;
A
#
# COMPACT_ATOMS: atom_id res chain seq x y z
N MET A 1 25.11 27.98 46.81
CA MET A 1 25.33 27.06 45.66
C MET A 1 24.88 27.77 44.41
N LEU A 2 25.81 28.42 43.69
CA LEU A 2 25.49 29.08 42.42
C LEU A 2 25.33 27.99 41.36
N ARG A 3 24.09 27.77 40.90
CA ARG A 3 23.85 26.93 39.73
C ARG A 3 24.46 27.65 38.52
N PRO A 4 25.37 27.01 37.75
CA PRO A 4 25.81 27.56 36.48
C PRO A 4 24.60 27.66 35.56
N GLY A 5 24.17 28.89 35.28
CA GLY A 5 23.05 29.18 34.38
C GLY A 5 23.52 29.11 32.94
N PHE A 6 22.71 28.46 32.10
CA PHE A 6 22.87 28.37 30.65
C PHE A 6 23.05 29.77 30.05
N THR A 7 24.01 29.94 29.14
CA THR A 7 24.24 31.25 28.51
C THR A 7 23.27 31.49 27.35
N LEU A 8 22.84 32.74 27.14
CA LEU A 8 21.99 33.12 26.00
C LEU A 8 22.64 32.82 24.64
N VAL A 9 23.98 32.92 24.59
CA VAL A 9 24.77 32.60 23.38
C VAL A 9 24.74 31.11 23.09
N GLU A 10 24.83 30.27 24.12
CA GLU A 10 24.74 28.82 24.01
C GLU A 10 23.38 28.39 23.48
N LEU A 11 22.30 29.03 23.94
CA LEU A 11 20.97 28.79 23.39
C LEU A 11 20.84 29.28 21.94
N MET A 12 21.38 30.45 21.58
CA MET A 12 21.33 30.95 20.19
C MET A 12 21.99 30.00 19.19
N ILE A 13 23.14 29.43 19.54
CA ILE A 13 23.84 28.48 18.66
C ILE A 13 23.03 27.19 18.51
N VAL A 14 22.39 26.71 19.58
CA VAL A 14 21.54 25.52 19.54
C VAL A 14 20.36 25.71 18.58
N VAL A 15 19.61 26.82 18.67
CA VAL A 15 18.50 27.07 17.74
C VAL A 15 18.98 27.28 16.30
N ALA A 16 20.15 27.88 16.10
CA ALA A 16 20.74 28.04 14.77
C ALA A 16 21.07 26.67 14.13
N ILE A 17 21.65 25.73 14.90
CA ILE A 17 21.93 24.37 14.42
C ILE A 17 20.63 23.58 14.20
N LEU A 18 19.65 23.69 15.11
CA LEU A 18 18.35 23.04 14.96
C LEU A 18 17.62 23.50 13.70
N GLY A 19 17.73 24.78 13.31
CA GLY A 19 17.17 25.29 12.06
C GLY A 19 17.78 24.65 10.79
N ILE A 20 19.08 24.33 10.82
CA ILE A 20 19.78 23.66 9.70
C ILE A 20 19.42 22.18 9.64
N VAL A 21 19.32 21.51 10.79
CA VAL A 21 18.96 20.08 10.84
C VAL A 21 17.50 19.86 10.44
N ALA A 22 16.59 20.76 10.85
CA ALA A 22 15.16 20.65 10.57
C ALA A 22 14.84 20.66 9.06
N THR A 23 15.57 21.43 8.25
CA THR A 23 15.35 21.49 6.80
C THR A 23 15.78 20.21 6.07
N VAL A 24 16.76 19.48 6.58
CA VAL A 24 17.25 18.23 5.97
C VAL A 24 16.46 17.00 6.44
N ALA A 25 15.95 17.02 7.66
CA ALA A 25 15.29 15.86 8.27
C ALA A 25 13.86 15.60 7.76
N ILE A 26 13.14 16.63 7.30
CA ILE A 26 11.75 16.50 6.85
C ILE A 26 11.59 15.73 5.53
N PRO A 27 12.33 16.02 4.44
CA PRO A 27 12.07 15.38 3.14
C PRO A 27 12.41 13.88 3.09
N THR A 28 13.26 13.38 3.99
CA THR A 28 13.67 11.98 4.01
C THR A 28 12.66 11.04 4.68
N TYR A 29 11.72 11.57 5.47
CA TYR A 29 10.76 10.73 6.19
C TYR A 29 9.59 10.28 5.29
N SER A 30 9.12 11.12 4.38
CA SER A 30 7.98 10.79 3.50
C SER A 30 8.28 9.61 2.57
N GLY A 31 9.43 9.61 1.89
CA GLY A 31 9.78 8.53 0.95
C GLY A 31 9.97 7.15 1.61
N TYR A 32 10.31 7.10 2.90
CA TYR A 32 10.41 5.82 3.62
C TYR A 32 9.03 5.23 3.91
N VAL A 33 8.05 6.07 4.25
CA VAL A 33 6.66 5.66 4.47
C VAL A 33 6.06 5.14 3.16
N ASP A 34 6.29 5.83 2.04
CA ASP A 34 5.77 5.40 0.73
C ASP A 34 6.36 4.05 0.29
N THR A 35 7.66 3.83 0.53
CA THR A 35 8.30 2.54 0.25
C THR A 35 7.72 1.42 1.12
N ALA A 36 7.45 1.70 2.40
CA ALA A 36 6.82 0.75 3.30
C ALA A 36 5.39 0.40 2.86
N ARG A 37 4.60 1.40 2.46
CA ARG A 37 3.25 1.22 1.91
C ARG A 37 3.25 0.37 0.64
N GLN A 38 4.17 0.63 -0.30
CA GLN A 38 4.31 -0.21 -1.50
C GLN A 38 4.73 -1.64 -1.16
N GLY A 39 5.61 -1.82 -0.17
CA GLY A 39 6.00 -3.15 0.31
C GLY A 39 4.85 -3.93 0.93
N GLN A 40 3.95 -3.24 1.63
CA GLN A 40 2.71 -3.80 2.14
C GLN A 40 1.71 -4.10 1.02
N ALA A 41 1.57 -3.21 0.05
CA ALA A 41 0.67 -3.41 -1.09
C ALA A 41 1.02 -4.68 -1.87
N ARG A 42 2.32 -4.95 -2.06
CA ARG A 42 2.82 -6.19 -2.67
C ARG A 42 2.50 -7.45 -1.86
N GLN A 43 2.59 -7.38 -0.53
CA GLN A 43 2.24 -8.51 0.33
C GLN A 43 0.75 -8.83 0.26
N ASN A 44 -0.09 -7.79 0.24
CA ASN A 44 -1.53 -7.93 0.07
C ASN A 44 -1.89 -8.46 -1.32
N ALA A 45 -1.22 -8.01 -2.38
CA ALA A 45 -1.40 -8.57 -3.72
C ALA A 45 -1.11 -10.08 -3.75
N ALA A 46 0.01 -10.52 -3.15
CA ALA A 46 0.35 -11.94 -3.09
C ALA A 46 -0.65 -12.77 -2.25
N SER A 47 -1.23 -12.19 -1.19
CA SER A 47 -2.28 -12.87 -0.42
C SER A 47 -3.60 -12.97 -1.19
N LEU A 48 -3.91 -11.99 -2.04
CA LEU A 48 -5.05 -12.00 -2.96
C LEU A 48 -4.88 -13.06 -4.05
N GLU A 49 -3.69 -13.19 -4.64
CA GLU A 49 -3.35 -14.25 -5.61
C GLU A 49 -3.60 -15.64 -5.01
N LEU A 50 -3.09 -15.88 -3.80
CA LEU A 50 -3.31 -17.15 -3.09
C LEU A 50 -4.81 -17.40 -2.83
N ALA A 51 -5.56 -16.36 -2.49
CA ALA A 51 -7.00 -16.46 -2.29
C ALA A 51 -7.72 -16.81 -3.61
N LEU A 52 -7.34 -16.20 -4.73
CA LEU A 52 -7.84 -16.49 -6.08
C LEU A 52 -7.55 -17.94 -6.49
N GLU A 53 -6.32 -18.42 -6.32
CA GLU A 53 -5.95 -19.81 -6.58
C GLU A 53 -6.79 -20.77 -5.73
N SER A 54 -6.94 -20.48 -4.44
CA SER A 54 -7.74 -21.32 -3.53
C SER A 54 -9.21 -21.37 -3.92
N TYR A 55 -9.74 -20.28 -4.46
CA TYR A 55 -11.12 -20.19 -4.94
C TYR A 55 -11.31 -20.97 -6.24
N TYR A 56 -10.34 -20.90 -7.16
CA TYR A 56 -10.33 -21.66 -8.40
C TYR A 56 -10.34 -23.17 -8.15
N LEU A 57 -9.55 -23.65 -7.18
CA LEU A 57 -9.52 -25.08 -6.81
C LEU A 57 -10.89 -25.61 -6.33
N GLN A 58 -11.76 -24.75 -5.81
CA GLN A 58 -13.08 -25.12 -5.29
C GLN A 58 -14.21 -24.90 -6.30
N ASN A 59 -14.12 -23.85 -7.11
CA ASN A 59 -15.21 -23.38 -7.97
C ASN A 59 -14.91 -23.50 -9.47
N ASN A 60 -13.68 -23.86 -9.83
CA ASN A 60 -13.20 -24.01 -11.21
C ASN A 60 -13.35 -22.72 -12.05
N THR A 61 -13.32 -21.56 -11.38
CA THR A 61 -13.35 -20.21 -11.96
C THR A 61 -12.68 -19.24 -11.01
N TYR A 62 -12.10 -18.16 -11.54
CA TYR A 62 -11.72 -17.01 -10.71
C TYR A 62 -12.93 -16.08 -10.51
N VAL A 63 -12.76 -15.11 -9.61
CA VAL A 63 -13.70 -14.02 -9.42
C VAL A 63 -13.07 -12.71 -9.88
N ALA A 64 -13.83 -11.95 -10.65
CA ALA A 64 -13.52 -10.56 -10.93
C ALA A 64 -14.12 -9.65 -9.86
N GLY A 65 -13.39 -8.60 -9.49
CA GLY A 65 -13.87 -7.63 -8.53
C GLY A 65 -12.82 -6.61 -8.15
N SER A 66 -13.23 -5.62 -7.36
CA SER A 66 -12.36 -4.60 -6.81
C SER A 66 -12.48 -4.55 -5.30
N TRP A 67 -11.38 -4.20 -4.66
CA TRP A 67 -11.32 -3.66 -3.33
C TRP A 67 -10.74 -2.25 -3.43
N ASP A 68 -11.56 -1.26 -3.11
CA ASP A 68 -11.21 0.15 -3.07
C ASP A 68 -11.26 0.66 -1.63
N PRO A 69 -10.27 1.48 -1.20
CA PRO A 69 -10.26 2.06 0.13
C PRO A 69 -11.46 3.00 0.38
N ASP A 70 -12.03 3.57 -0.70
CA ASP A 70 -13.19 4.46 -0.66
C ASP A 70 -14.55 3.76 -0.51
N GLY A 71 -14.57 2.42 -0.49
CA GLY A 71 -15.75 1.65 -0.07
C GLY A 71 -16.41 0.75 -1.12
N THR A 72 -15.84 0.63 -2.32
CA THR A 72 -16.25 -0.42 -3.27
C THR A 72 -15.52 -1.72 -2.93
N ARG A 73 -16.23 -2.73 -2.41
CA ARG A 73 -15.62 -3.97 -1.89
C ARG A 73 -16.32 -5.21 -2.44
N THR A 74 -16.16 -5.48 -3.73
CA THR A 74 -16.84 -6.62 -4.37
C THR A 74 -16.12 -7.95 -4.11
N LEU A 75 -14.81 -7.91 -3.83
CA LEU A 75 -14.03 -9.09 -3.44
C LEU A 75 -14.41 -9.61 -2.03
N GLU A 76 -14.92 -8.73 -1.15
CA GLU A 76 -15.35 -9.08 0.21
C GLU A 76 -16.75 -9.70 0.31
N THR A 77 -17.72 -9.20 -0.46
CA THR A 77 -19.17 -9.42 -0.20
C THR A 77 -19.66 -10.86 -0.52
N GLY A 78 -18.75 -11.82 -0.68
CA GLY A 78 -19.09 -13.25 -0.71
C GLY A 78 -18.49 -14.05 -1.86
N ALA A 79 -17.53 -13.48 -2.61
CA ALA A 79 -16.89 -14.18 -3.71
C ALA A 79 -15.47 -14.66 -3.37
N LEU A 80 -14.66 -13.87 -2.66
CA LEU A 80 -13.35 -14.30 -2.13
C LEU A 80 -13.29 -14.23 -0.61
N GLY A 81 -13.99 -13.27 0.01
CA GLY A 81 -13.87 -13.00 1.44
C GLY A 81 -12.47 -12.50 1.82
N TRP A 82 -11.75 -11.92 0.85
CA TRP A 82 -10.42 -11.36 1.03
C TRP A 82 -10.50 -9.86 1.32
N GLU A 83 -9.63 -9.39 2.20
CA GLU A 83 -9.41 -7.98 2.54
C GLU A 83 -7.90 -7.72 2.72
N PRO A 84 -7.38 -6.55 2.31
CA PRO A 84 -5.98 -6.19 2.50
C PRO A 84 -5.70 -5.90 3.97
N GLU A 85 -4.58 -6.39 4.48
CA GLU A 85 -4.18 -6.18 5.87
C GLU A 85 -3.35 -4.91 6.02
N GLY A 86 -3.62 -4.09 7.04
CA GLY A 86 -2.87 -2.87 7.31
C GLY A 86 -3.53 -1.80 8.16
N GLU A 87 -2.72 -0.86 8.65
CA GLU A 87 -3.20 0.31 9.40
C GLU A 87 -3.72 1.43 8.50
N GLU A 88 -3.18 1.53 7.28
CA GLU A 88 -3.59 2.52 6.28
C GLU A 88 -3.56 1.88 4.90
N ILE A 89 -4.73 1.55 4.36
CA ILE A 89 -4.86 1.02 3.01
C ILE A 89 -5.23 2.18 2.10
N THR A 90 -4.32 2.53 1.20
CA THR A 90 -4.48 3.62 0.23
C THR A 90 -4.59 3.11 -1.21
N HIS A 91 -4.35 1.82 -1.42
CA HIS A 91 -4.27 1.23 -2.75
C HIS A 91 -5.58 0.50 -3.09
N THR A 92 -5.96 0.59 -4.36
CA THR A 92 -7.03 -0.22 -4.95
C THR A 92 -6.47 -1.53 -5.49
N TYR A 93 -7.18 -2.62 -5.24
CA TYR A 93 -6.87 -3.96 -5.75
C TYR A 93 -7.98 -4.40 -6.70
N GLN A 94 -7.67 -4.55 -7.97
CA GLN A 94 -8.65 -4.92 -8.99
C GLN A 94 -8.24 -6.23 -9.66
N VAL A 95 -9.21 -7.15 -9.74
CA VAL A 95 -9.10 -8.42 -10.45
C VAL A 95 -10.06 -8.37 -11.63
N THR A 96 -9.53 -8.51 -12.85
CA THR A 96 -10.30 -8.55 -14.09
C THR A 96 -9.98 -9.80 -14.89
N ALA A 97 -10.81 -10.13 -15.89
CA ALA A 97 -10.46 -11.20 -16.82
C ALA A 97 -9.26 -10.72 -17.66
N GLY A 98 -8.21 -11.54 -17.74
CA GLY A 98 -7.09 -11.25 -18.62
C GLY A 98 -7.45 -11.47 -20.10
N ASP A 99 -6.44 -11.45 -20.97
CA ASP A 99 -6.63 -11.53 -22.42
C ASP A 99 -7.16 -12.90 -22.94
N CYS A 100 -7.38 -13.87 -22.06
CA CYS A 100 -8.00 -15.17 -22.38
C CYS A 100 -9.51 -15.08 -22.67
N GLY A 101 -10.16 -13.93 -22.42
CA GLY A 101 -11.54 -13.66 -22.80
C GLY A 101 -12.62 -14.22 -21.84
N ASP A 102 -12.24 -14.99 -20.81
CA ASP A 102 -13.13 -15.44 -19.75
C ASP A 102 -12.40 -15.48 -18.40
N ILE A 103 -13.02 -14.94 -17.34
CA ILE A 103 -12.47 -14.95 -15.98
C ILE A 103 -12.26 -16.37 -15.43
N ALA A 104 -12.90 -17.38 -16.03
CA ALA A 104 -12.68 -18.77 -15.65
C ALA A 104 -11.31 -19.32 -16.11
N LEU A 105 -10.64 -18.67 -17.05
CA LEU A 105 -9.41 -19.16 -17.68
C LEU A 105 -8.17 -18.44 -17.18
N CYS A 106 -8.26 -17.13 -16.97
CA CYS A 106 -7.16 -16.28 -16.52
C CYS A 106 -7.71 -15.06 -15.79
N TYR A 107 -6.85 -14.40 -15.02
CA TYR A 107 -7.14 -13.11 -14.42
C TYR A 107 -5.94 -12.18 -14.58
N ASP A 108 -6.24 -10.88 -14.57
CA ASP A 108 -5.26 -9.82 -14.35
C ASP A 108 -5.51 -9.21 -12.97
N LEU A 109 -4.44 -9.08 -12.18
CA LEU A 109 -4.43 -8.37 -10.92
C LEU A 109 -3.70 -7.05 -11.09
N THR A 110 -4.45 -5.96 -11.03
CA THR A 110 -3.94 -4.61 -11.02
C THR A 110 -4.00 -4.04 -9.60
N VAL A 111 -2.91 -3.46 -9.12
CA VAL A 111 -2.91 -2.61 -7.90
C VAL A 111 -2.56 -1.19 -8.27
N THR A 112 -3.39 -0.26 -7.84
CA THR A 112 -3.30 1.16 -8.19
C THR A 112 -3.17 2.01 -6.93
N ASP A 113 -2.29 3.00 -6.97
CA ASP A 113 -2.10 4.00 -5.91
C ASP A 113 -3.20 5.09 -5.96
N GLU A 114 -3.25 5.98 -4.95
CA GLU A 114 -4.22 7.08 -4.85
C GLU A 114 -4.13 8.05 -6.03
N ASP A 115 -2.93 8.22 -6.59
CA ASP A 115 -2.67 9.05 -7.76
C ASP A 115 -3.12 8.38 -9.09
N GLY A 116 -3.68 7.16 -9.03
CA GLY A 116 -4.08 6.39 -10.21
C GLY A 116 -2.91 5.70 -10.92
N HIS A 117 -1.73 5.62 -10.29
CA HIS A 117 -0.58 4.93 -10.85
C HIS A 117 -0.64 3.43 -10.56
N THR A 118 -0.55 2.60 -11.60
CA THR A 118 -0.44 1.15 -11.44
C THR A 118 0.93 0.81 -10.87
N ILE A 119 0.94 0.23 -9.68
CA ILE A 119 2.17 -0.22 -9.01
C ILE A 119 2.45 -1.71 -9.22
N ILE A 120 1.40 -2.49 -9.49
CA ILE A 120 1.44 -3.92 -9.73
C ILE A 120 0.44 -4.22 -10.85
N ASP A 121 0.90 -4.98 -11.82
CA ASP A 121 0.14 -5.46 -12.98
C ASP A 121 0.62 -6.90 -13.15
N GLN A 122 -0.21 -7.86 -12.72
CA GLN A 122 0.10 -9.28 -12.81
C GLN A 122 -0.92 -9.94 -13.72
N ASP A 123 -0.46 -10.31 -14.92
CA ASP A 123 -1.22 -11.05 -15.90
C ASP A 123 -0.91 -12.55 -15.75
N ASP A 124 -1.94 -13.34 -15.45
CA ASP A 124 -1.87 -14.81 -15.38
C ASP A 124 -2.36 -15.41 -16.71
N SER A 125 -1.61 -15.20 -17.80
CA SER A 125 -1.90 -15.74 -19.16
C SER A 125 -1.86 -17.28 -19.28
#